data_AF-A0A376BDB1-F1
#
_entry.id   AF-A0A376BDB1-F1
#
_cell.length_a   1.000
_cell.length_b   1.000
_cell.length_c   1.000
_cell.angle_alpha   90.00
_cell.angle_beta   90.00
_cell.angle_gamma   90.00
#
_symmetry.space_group_name_H-M   'P 1'
#
loop_
_entity.id
_entity.type
_entity.pdbx_description
1 polymer ?
#
loop_
_entity_poly.entity_id
_entity_poly.type
_entity_poly.pdbx_seq_one_letter_code
_entity_poly.pdbx_strand_id
1 'polypeptide(L)' 'MELDNEDKVELLDALCDQIVTAIGVAHMFGMNIQGALQEVANSNDSKFEDGKPVFNEQGKIAKGKHYFKPNLERFV' A
#
# COMPACT_ATOMS: atom_id res chain seq x y z
N MET A 1 17.22 14.02 11.84
CA MET A 1 18.34 14.03 10.89
C MET A 1 17.72 14.31 9.54
N GLU A 2 18.10 15.39 8.89
CA GLU A 2 17.56 15.76 7.57
C GLU A 2 18.49 15.13 6.53
N LEU A 3 17.93 14.35 5.60
CA LEU A 3 18.70 13.72 4.52
C LEU A 3 19.13 14.80 3.53
N ASP A 4 20.39 14.76 3.09
CA ASP A 4 20.80 15.58 1.96
C ASP A 4 20.20 15.04 0.65
N ASN A 5 20.45 15.73 -0.46
CA ASN A 5 19.85 15.35 -1.74
C ASN A 5 20.45 14.06 -2.31
N GLU A 6 21.71 13.76 -2.01
CA GLU A 6 22.37 12.53 -2.48
C GLU A 6 21.81 11.33 -1.71
N ASP A 7 21.74 11.43 -0.38
CA ASP A 7 21.09 10.44 0.49
C ASP A 7 19.63 10.15 0.08
N LYS A 8 18.87 11.19 -0.31
CA LYS A 8 17.49 11.04 -0.79
C LYS A 8 17.41 10.26 -2.10
N VAL A 9 18.36 10.50 -3.01
CA VAL A 9 18.40 9.80 -4.30
C VAL A 9 18.75 8.34 -4.09
N GLU A 10 19.77 8.04 -3.27
CA GLU A 10 20.15 6.67 -2.94
C GLU A 10 19.02 5.92 -2.22
N LEU A 11 18.35 6.56 -1.28
CA LEU A 11 17.20 5.98 -0.60
C LEU A 11 16.06 5.70 -1.59
N LEU A 12 15.78 6.62 -2.52
CA LEU A 12 14.74 6.43 -3.52
C LEU A 12 15.07 5.26 -4.47
N ASP A 13 16.33 5.13 -4.87
CA ASP A 13 16.81 4.01 -5.70
C ASP A 13 16.63 2.67 -4.99
N ALA A 14 17.05 2.58 -3.73
CA ALA A 14 16.87 1.37 -2.91
C ALA A 14 15.38 0.99 -2.71
N LEU A 15 14.50 1.98 -2.56
CA LEU A 15 13.05 1.75 -2.50
C LEU A 15 12.49 1.23 -3.83
N CYS A 16 13.00 1.73 -4.96
CA CYS A 16 12.61 1.24 -6.28
C CYS A 16 13.04 -0.21 -6.49
N ASP A 17 14.26 -0.58 -6.08
CA ASP A 17 14.77 -1.95 -6.16
C ASP A 17 13.90 -2.94 -5.38
N GLN A 18 13.42 -2.56 -4.19
CA GLN A 18 12.51 -3.39 -3.41
C GLN A 18 11.19 -3.63 -4.15
N ILE A 19 10.62 -2.59 -4.77
CA ILE A 19 9.36 -2.68 -5.52
C ILE A 19 9.54 -3.57 -6.76
N VAL A 20 10.58 -3.33 -7.55
CA VAL A 20 10.86 -4.10 -8.78
C VAL A 20 11.12 -5.56 -8.45
N THR A 21 11.88 -5.84 -7.38
CA THR A 21 12.12 -7.21 -6.90
C THR A 21 10.81 -7.91 -6.54
N ALA A 22 9.93 -7.25 -5.78
CA ALA A 22 8.63 -7.83 -5.40
C ALA A 22 7.74 -8.12 -6.62
N ILE A 23 7.71 -7.21 -7.60
CA ILE A 23 7.00 -7.42 -8.87
C ILE A 23 7.56 -8.63 -9.62
N GLY A 24 8.89 -8.74 -9.71
CA GLY A 24 9.58 -9.86 -10.35
C GLY A 24 9.25 -11.20 -9.69
N VAL A 25 9.26 -11.25 -8.36
CA VAL A 25 8.87 -12.46 -7.59
C VAL A 25 7.41 -12.85 -7.89
N ALA A 26 6.47 -11.91 -7.81
CA ALA A 26 5.07 -12.19 -8.09
C ALA A 26 4.86 -12.70 -9.52
N HIS A 27 5.56 -12.09 -10.50
CA HIS A 27 5.55 -12.54 -11.88
C HIS A 27 6.10 -13.97 -12.03
N MET A 28 7.21 -14.31 -11.36
CA MET A 28 7.77 -15.68 -11.38
C MET A 28 6.77 -16.73 -10.85
N PHE A 29 5.91 -16.37 -9.91
CA PHE A 29 4.87 -17.23 -9.36
C PHE A 29 3.52 -17.12 -10.07
N GLY A 30 3.42 -16.39 -11.20
CA GLY A 30 2.18 -16.24 -11.96
C GLY A 30 1.09 -15.41 -11.28
N MET A 31 1.44 -14.63 -10.26
CA MET A 31 0.49 -13.82 -9.50
C MET A 31 0.24 -12.47 -10.16
N ASN A 32 -1.01 -12.00 -10.14
CA ASN A 32 -1.39 -10.68 -10.64
C ASN A 32 -1.13 -9.58 -9.60
N ILE A 33 0.14 -9.17 -9.48
CA ILE A 33 0.57 -8.17 -8.50
C ILE A 33 -0.07 -6.80 -8.70
N GLN A 34 -0.31 -6.37 -9.95
CA GLN A 34 -0.93 -5.08 -10.24
C GLN A 34 -2.38 -5.04 -9.74
N GLY A 35 -3.15 -6.11 -9.99
CA GLY A 35 -4.51 -6.24 -9.48
C GLY A 35 -4.55 -6.29 -7.95
N ALA A 36 -3.64 -7.05 -7.33
CA ALA A 36 -3.53 -7.13 -5.88
C ALA A 36 -3.20 -5.78 -5.22
N LEU A 37 -2.26 -5.01 -5.80
CA LEU A 37 -1.92 -3.68 -5.31
C LEU A 37 -3.11 -2.72 -5.41
N GLN A 38 -3.88 -2.76 -6.49
CA GLN A 38 -5.07 -1.93 -6.65
C GLN A 38 -6.17 -2.29 -5.63
N GLU A 39 -6.40 -3.58 -5.36
CA GLU A 39 -7.34 -4.05 -4.35
C GLU A 39 -6.96 -3.55 -2.94
N VAL A 40 -5.66 -3.62 -2.61
CA VAL A 40 -5.14 -3.11 -1.34
C VAL A 40 -5.27 -1.58 -1.26
N ALA A 41 -4.98 -0.87 -2.35
CA ALA A 41 -5.15 0.59 -2.42
C ALA A 41 -6.62 0.98 -2.19
N ASN A 42 -7.55 0.36 -2.91
CA ASN A 42 -8.99 0.59 -2.75
C ASN A 42 -9.47 0.29 -1.32
N SER A 43 -8.97 -0.80 -0.72
CA SER A 43 -9.28 -1.15 0.68
C SER A 43 -8.72 -0.10 1.65
N ASN A 44 -7.53 0.44 1.40
CA ASN A 44 -6.96 1.51 2.22
C ASN A 44 -7.75 2.81 2.08
N ASP A 45 -8.10 3.21 0.86
CA ASP A 45 -8.89 4.41 0.58
C ASP A 45 -10.28 4.33 1.22
N SER A 46 -10.88 3.13 1.27
CA SER A 46 -12.17 2.89 1.93
C SER A 46 -12.17 3.12 3.45
N LYS A 47 -11.00 3.29 4.07
CA LYS A 47 -10.87 3.67 5.49
C LYS A 47 -11.06 5.17 5.72
N PHE A 48 -10.95 5.98 4.67
CA PHE A 48 -11.09 7.43 4.75
C PHE A 48 -12.50 7.86 4.38
N GLU A 49 -13.03 8.87 5.08
CA GLU A 49 -14.29 9.55 4.76
C GLU A 49 -13.98 11.02 4.49
N ASP A 50 -14.37 11.54 3.33
CA ASP A 50 -14.10 12.94 2.90
C ASP A 50 -12.62 13.37 3.02
N GLY A 51 -11.70 12.44 2.76
CA GLY A 51 -10.26 12.68 2.86
C GLY A 51 -9.72 12.78 4.29
N LYS A 52 -10.54 12.47 5.31
CA LYS A 52 -10.14 12.46 6.72
C LYS A 52 -10.11 11.04 7.28
N PRO A 53 -9.08 10.68 8.07
CA PRO A 53 -9.08 9.42 8.79
C PRO A 53 -10.21 9.41 9.82
N VAL A 54 -11.00 8.35 9.83
CA VAL A 54 -12.05 8.14 10.84
C VAL A 54 -11.38 7.68 12.13
N PHE A 55 -11.68 8.33 13.25
CA PHE A 55 -11.18 7.95 14.57
C PHE A 55 -12.31 7.33 15.41
N ASN A 56 -11.99 6.31 16.21
CA ASN A 56 -12.91 5.81 17.23
C ASN A 56 -12.89 6.72 18.48
N GLU A 57 -13.73 6.41 19.47
CA GLU A 57 -13.82 7.14 20.75
C GLU A 57 -12.49 7.20 21.54
N GLN A 58 -11.52 6.35 21.19
CA GLN A 58 -10.19 6.32 21.80
C GLN A 58 -9.12 7.06 20.97
N GLY A 59 -9.51 7.76 19.91
CA GLY A 59 -8.58 8.46 19.02
C GLY A 59 -7.70 7.54 18.16
N LYS A 60 -8.05 6.25 18.03
CA LYS A 60 -7.39 5.33 17.10
C LYS A 60 -8.09 5.35 15.75
N ILE A 61 -7.34 5.13 14.67
CA ILE A 61 -7.90 4.96 13.33
C ILE A 61 -8.94 3.83 13.38
N ALA A 62 -10.19 4.18 13.16
CA ALA A 62 -11.30 3.26 13.02
C ALA A 62 -11.40 2.79 11.57
N LYS A 63 -12.04 1.65 11.36
CA LYS A 63 -12.48 1.24 10.03
C LYS A 63 -13.60 2.20 9.62
N GLY A 64 -13.39 2.99 8.56
CA GLY A 64 -14.44 3.84 7.98
C GLY A 64 -15.68 3.03 7.62
N LYS A 65 -16.84 3.69 7.50
CA LYS A 65 -18.15 3.06 7.25
C LYS A 65 -18.18 2.20 5.99
N HIS A 66 -17.31 2.49 5.02
CA HIS A 66 -17.18 1.77 3.76
C HIS A 66 -15.98 0.82 3.69
N TYR A 67 -15.29 0.60 4.81
CA TYR A 67 -14.14 -0.29 4.86
C TYR A 67 -14.49 -1.70 4.40
N PHE A 68 -13.67 -2.24 3.50
CA PHE A 68 -13.65 -3.66 3.16
C PHE A 68 -12.23 -4.23 3.32
N LYS A 69 -12.14 -5.51 3.69
CA LYS A 69 -10.87 -6.24 3.70
C LYS A 69 -10.51 -6.60 2.25
N PRO A 70 -9.26 -6.40 1.79
CA PRO A 70 -8.91 -6.72 0.42
C PRO A 70 -9.01 -8.23 0.20
N ASN A 71 -9.61 -8.65 -0.92
CA ASN A 71 -9.67 -10.07 -1.31
C ASN A 71 -8.56 -10.40 -2.29
N LEU A 72 -7.48 -11.03 -1.80
CA LEU A 72 -6.32 -11.38 -2.61
C LEU A 72 -6.44 -12.72 -3.34
N GLU A 73 -7.41 -13.56 -3.01
CA GLU A 73 -7.58 -14.90 -3.60
C GLU A 73 -7.79 -14.84 -5.13
N ARG A 74 -8.25 -13.70 -5.65
CA ARG A 74 -8.52 -13.48 -7.08
C ARG A 74 -7.28 -13.17 -7.89
N PHE A 75 -6.11 -13.04 -7.27
CA PHE A 75 -4.86 -12.61 -7.89
C PHE A 75 -3.72 -13.64 -7.76
N VAL A 76 -4.00 -14.81 -7.18
CA VAL A 76 -3.07 -15.93 -7.02
C VAL A 76 -3.39 -17.07 -7.97
#